data_AF-V9GLB3-F1
#
_entry.id   AF-V9GLB3-F1
#
_cell.length_a   1.000
_cell.length_b   1.000
_cell.length_c   1.000
_cell.angle_alpha   90.00
_cell.angle_beta   90.00
_cell.angle_gamma   90.00
#
_symmetry.space_group_name_H-M   'P 1'
#
loop_
_entity.id
_entity.type
_entity.pdbx_description
1 polymer ?
#
loop_
_entity_poly.entity_id
_entity_poly.type
_entity_poly.pdbx_seq_one_letter_code
_entity_poly.pdbx_strand_id
1 'polypeptide(L)'
;MEFKGIHHVSALTAAAANNFDFYTKILGMRLVKKTVNQDDVSVYHLFYGDERGNPGTELTFFEIPMAGRTREGNNSISATSLRVPSDRALDYWVERLDKFHVEREEIIERAGRKTLWFRDYEGQRIILVSDEDNEGVAAGVPWRKGPIPAEYAITGLGPVQLTVPRADRTVSVLTDLMGFRQKGQYPSSVAGQPDILVLETGEGGSGAEVHVEERHDLPQERLGRGGVHHVAFRVEDEQELKAWIEQIDAAGFSNSGFVDRYYFRSLYFREPNGILFEVATDGPGFDTDEHLDHLGESLALPPFLEPKREQIEAKLRPLDTTP
;
A
#
# COMPACT_ATOMS: atom_id res chain seq x y z
N MET A 1 16.73 15.76 -4.72
CA MET A 1 16.22 14.41 -4.41
C MET A 1 14.74 14.44 -4.67
N GLU A 2 14.20 13.39 -5.27
CA GLU A 2 12.80 13.33 -5.66
C GLU A 2 12.33 11.88 -5.53
N PHE A 3 11.16 11.67 -4.92
CA PHE A 3 10.60 10.33 -4.81
C PHE A 3 10.16 9.83 -6.18
N LYS A 4 10.34 8.53 -6.44
CA LYS A 4 9.95 7.93 -7.73
C LYS A 4 8.48 7.52 -7.81
N GLY A 5 7.76 7.56 -6.70
CA GLY A 5 6.37 7.12 -6.56
C GLY A 5 6.12 6.35 -5.26
N ILE A 6 4.96 5.69 -5.19
CA ILE A 6 4.62 4.81 -4.06
C ILE A 6 5.50 3.55 -4.12
N HIS A 7 6.01 3.09 -2.97
CA HIS A 7 6.77 1.85 -2.85
C HIS A 7 5.86 0.70 -2.43
N HIS A 8 5.22 0.84 -1.28
CA HIS A 8 4.31 -0.16 -0.75
C HIS A 8 3.29 0.50 0.20
N VAL A 9 2.20 -0.20 0.46
CA VAL A 9 1.23 0.18 1.50
C VAL A 9 1.07 -0.98 2.46
N SER A 10 1.16 -0.72 3.75
CA SER A 10 1.07 -1.76 4.78
C SER A 10 -0.16 -1.58 5.64
N ALA A 11 -0.93 -2.64 5.81
CA ALA A 11 -2.21 -2.66 6.51
C ALA A 11 -2.28 -3.74 7.59
N LEU A 12 -3.38 -3.76 8.35
CA LEU A 12 -3.60 -4.72 9.42
C LEU A 12 -4.69 -5.72 9.05
N THR A 13 -4.43 -7.00 9.29
CA THR A 13 -5.43 -8.08 9.20
C THR A 13 -5.54 -8.82 10.54
N ALA A 14 -6.70 -9.38 10.88
CA ALA A 14 -6.80 -10.28 12.03
C ALA A 14 -6.79 -11.77 11.65
N ALA A 15 -6.76 -12.10 10.35
CA ALA A 15 -6.83 -13.48 9.88
C ALA A 15 -6.03 -13.67 8.59
N ALA A 16 -4.78 -14.10 8.72
CA ALA A 16 -3.85 -14.30 7.60
C ALA A 16 -4.39 -15.25 6.52
N ALA A 17 -5.12 -16.31 6.90
CA ALA A 17 -5.70 -17.26 5.95
C ALA A 17 -6.79 -16.64 5.07
N ASN A 18 -7.73 -15.91 5.69
CA ASN A 18 -8.77 -15.18 4.95
C ASN A 18 -8.17 -14.06 4.09
N ASN A 19 -7.11 -13.44 4.58
CA ASN A 19 -6.38 -12.38 3.87
C ASN A 19 -5.75 -12.98 2.61
N PHE A 20 -4.98 -14.05 2.77
CA PHE A 20 -4.38 -14.79 1.67
C PHE A 20 -5.43 -15.19 0.62
N ASP A 21 -6.55 -15.76 1.04
CA ASP A 21 -7.63 -16.14 0.13
C ASP A 21 -8.20 -14.95 -0.65
N PHE A 22 -8.45 -13.82 0.02
CA PHE A 22 -9.01 -12.63 -0.64
C PHE A 22 -8.04 -12.04 -1.65
N TYR A 23 -6.81 -11.75 -1.24
CA TYR A 23 -5.85 -11.04 -2.08
C TYR A 23 -5.29 -11.91 -3.22
N THR A 24 -5.27 -13.24 -3.08
CA THR A 24 -4.81 -14.14 -4.16
C THR A 24 -5.95 -14.71 -5.02
N LYS A 25 -7.08 -15.14 -4.44
CA LYS A 25 -8.14 -15.82 -5.20
C LYS A 25 -9.15 -14.83 -5.77
N ILE A 26 -9.51 -13.79 -4.99
CA ILE A 26 -10.47 -12.77 -5.44
C ILE A 26 -9.74 -11.69 -6.24
N LEU A 27 -8.70 -11.09 -5.67
CA LEU A 27 -7.95 -10.02 -6.35
C LEU A 27 -6.88 -10.52 -7.33
N GLY A 28 -6.46 -11.79 -7.25
CA GLY A 28 -5.51 -12.35 -8.21
C GLY A 28 -4.07 -11.89 -8.05
N MET A 29 -3.74 -11.19 -6.96
CA MET A 29 -2.39 -10.74 -6.69
C MET A 29 -1.51 -11.93 -6.30
N ARG A 30 -0.21 -11.85 -6.58
CA ARG A 30 0.74 -12.87 -6.14
C ARG A 30 1.13 -12.61 -4.69
N LEU A 31 1.11 -13.63 -3.84
CA LEU A 31 1.83 -13.57 -2.57
C LEU A 31 3.33 -13.68 -2.89
N VAL A 32 4.06 -12.57 -2.78
CA VAL A 32 5.48 -12.47 -3.14
C VAL A 32 6.41 -12.71 -1.94
N LYS A 33 5.87 -12.62 -0.72
CA LYS A 33 6.60 -12.98 0.48
C LYS A 33 5.65 -13.37 1.62
N LYS A 34 5.97 -14.47 2.29
CA LYS A 34 5.40 -14.86 3.59
C LYS A 34 6.53 -14.84 4.60
N THR A 35 6.53 -13.83 5.48
CA THR A 35 7.56 -13.65 6.51
C THR A 35 6.91 -13.24 7.83
N VAL A 36 7.72 -12.77 8.78
CA VAL A 36 7.26 -12.21 10.05
C VAL A 36 7.65 -10.75 10.17
N ASN A 37 6.92 -10.00 10.98
CA ASN A 37 7.36 -8.67 11.37
C ASN A 37 8.70 -8.80 12.11
N GLN A 38 9.73 -8.09 11.64
CA GLN A 38 11.07 -8.15 12.20
C GLN A 38 11.16 -7.54 13.61
N ASP A 39 10.21 -6.66 13.95
CA ASP A 39 10.09 -6.04 15.27
C ASP A 39 9.26 -6.92 16.25
N ASP A 40 8.38 -7.76 15.72
CA ASP A 40 7.59 -8.76 16.48
C ASP A 40 7.40 -10.05 15.66
N VAL A 41 8.27 -11.03 15.90
CA VAL A 41 8.30 -12.29 15.14
C VAL A 41 7.09 -13.20 15.40
N SER A 42 6.14 -12.80 16.26
CA SER A 42 4.87 -13.52 16.45
C SER A 42 3.78 -13.12 15.45
N VAL A 43 4.04 -12.09 14.65
CA VAL A 43 3.11 -11.50 13.68
C VAL A 43 3.54 -11.90 12.28
N TYR A 44 2.66 -12.54 11.51
CA TYR A 44 2.88 -12.70 10.07
C TYR A 44 2.98 -11.34 9.39
N HIS A 45 3.87 -11.26 8.42
CA HIS A 45 3.95 -10.16 7.46
C HIS A 45 3.83 -10.75 6.05
N LEU A 46 2.69 -10.51 5.41
CA LEU A 46 2.37 -11.01 4.08
C LEU A 46 2.51 -9.88 3.07
N PHE A 47 3.15 -10.16 1.93
CA PHE A 47 3.35 -9.20 0.85
C PHE A 47 2.65 -9.71 -0.40
N TYR A 48 1.74 -8.92 -0.95
CA TYR A 48 1.09 -9.17 -2.23
C TYR A 48 1.57 -8.15 -3.25
N GLY A 49 1.86 -8.59 -4.46
CA GLY A 49 2.32 -7.68 -5.51
C GLY A 49 2.13 -8.25 -6.90
N ASP A 50 2.91 -7.68 -7.82
CA ASP A 50 3.02 -8.15 -9.19
C ASP A 50 3.82 -9.47 -9.28
N GLU A 51 4.22 -9.88 -10.48
CA GLU A 51 4.96 -11.13 -10.68
C GLU A 51 6.24 -11.25 -9.84
N ARG A 52 6.91 -10.15 -9.49
CA ARG A 52 8.18 -10.19 -8.73
C ARG A 52 8.10 -9.49 -7.38
N GLY A 53 7.02 -8.77 -7.10
CA GLY A 53 6.93 -7.86 -5.96
C GLY A 53 7.80 -6.64 -6.19
N ASN A 54 7.69 -6.03 -7.37
CA ASN A 54 8.42 -4.80 -7.67
C ASN A 54 7.88 -3.61 -6.83
N PRO A 55 8.75 -2.65 -6.45
CA PRO A 55 8.32 -1.42 -5.82
C PRO A 55 7.22 -0.71 -6.59
N GLY A 56 6.20 -0.26 -5.88
CA GLY A 56 4.98 0.33 -6.43
C GLY A 56 3.88 -0.68 -6.73
N THR A 57 4.06 -1.95 -6.40
CA THR A 57 3.02 -2.99 -6.57
C THR A 57 2.57 -3.64 -5.27
N GLU A 58 3.29 -3.36 -4.18
CA GLU A 58 3.21 -4.12 -2.94
C GLU A 58 2.13 -3.63 -1.97
N LEU A 59 1.13 -4.46 -1.73
CA LEU A 59 0.20 -4.31 -0.62
C LEU A 59 0.54 -5.35 0.45
N THR A 60 0.88 -4.90 1.65
CA THR A 60 1.39 -5.76 2.71
C THR A 60 0.46 -5.77 3.92
N PHE A 61 0.50 -6.85 4.71
CA PHE A 61 -0.36 -7.03 5.87
C PHE A 61 0.38 -7.60 7.07
N PHE A 62 0.17 -6.97 8.23
CA PHE A 62 0.52 -7.53 9.53
C PHE A 62 -0.67 -8.29 10.13
N GLU A 63 -0.49 -9.56 10.50
CA GLU A 63 -1.53 -10.32 11.19
C GLU A 63 -1.53 -10.03 12.70
N ILE A 64 -2.57 -9.36 13.18
CA ILE A 64 -2.82 -9.12 14.61
C ILE A 64 -4.14 -9.80 14.99
N PRO A 65 -4.13 -11.08 15.43
CA PRO A 65 -5.35 -11.88 15.59
C PRO A 65 -6.41 -11.30 16.52
N MET A 66 -6.00 -10.52 17.51
CA MET A 66 -6.89 -9.90 18.50
C MET A 66 -7.21 -8.43 18.19
N ALA A 67 -6.83 -7.92 17.01
CA ALA A 67 -7.13 -6.56 16.62
C ALA A 67 -8.65 -6.33 16.54
N GLY A 68 -9.10 -5.25 17.20
CA GLY A 68 -10.45 -4.74 16.98
C GLY A 68 -10.63 -4.23 15.55
N ARG A 69 -11.88 -4.02 15.12
CA ARG A 69 -12.17 -3.32 13.87
C ARG A 69 -11.67 -1.88 13.90
N THR A 70 -11.12 -1.42 12.79
CA THR A 70 -10.86 0.00 12.57
C THR A 70 -12.14 0.80 12.79
N ARG A 71 -12.05 1.89 13.58
CA ARG A 71 -13.10 2.91 13.64
C ARG A 71 -12.65 4.07 12.78
N GLU A 72 -13.25 4.16 11.60
CA GLU A 72 -12.87 5.13 10.58
C GLU A 72 -12.96 6.57 11.08
N GLY A 73 -12.04 7.38 10.56
CA GLY A 73 -11.91 8.78 10.93
C GLY A 73 -10.87 9.48 10.06
N ASN A 74 -10.57 10.72 10.40
CA ASN A 74 -9.42 11.45 9.85
C ASN A 74 -8.11 11.02 10.55
N ASN A 75 -6.99 11.66 10.17
CA ASN A 75 -5.63 11.26 10.55
C ASN A 75 -5.29 9.84 10.07
N SER A 76 -5.76 9.49 8.86
CA SER A 76 -5.70 8.13 8.33
C SER A 76 -5.25 8.10 6.88
N ILE A 77 -4.70 6.95 6.48
CA ILE A 77 -4.65 6.54 5.08
C ILE A 77 -5.98 5.83 4.82
N SER A 78 -6.91 6.56 4.22
CA SER A 78 -8.33 6.19 4.18
C SER A 78 -8.72 5.34 2.98
N ALA A 79 -7.91 5.30 1.93
CA ALA A 79 -8.07 4.34 0.86
C ALA A 79 -6.74 4.03 0.17
N THR A 80 -6.58 2.77 -0.22
CA THR A 80 -5.48 2.30 -1.07
C THR A 80 -6.01 2.04 -2.47
N SER A 81 -5.43 2.68 -3.49
CA SER A 81 -5.82 2.36 -4.87
C SER A 81 -4.96 1.25 -5.46
N LEU A 82 -5.55 0.46 -6.36
CA LEU A 82 -4.90 -0.58 -7.15
C LEU A 82 -5.19 -0.32 -8.64
N ARG A 83 -4.14 -0.35 -9.46
CA ARG A 83 -4.20 -0.02 -10.87
C ARG A 83 -4.72 -1.19 -11.69
N VAL A 84 -5.61 -0.92 -12.65
CA VAL A 84 -6.09 -1.89 -13.63
C VAL A 84 -5.93 -1.33 -15.05
N PRO A 85 -5.67 -2.15 -16.08
CA PRO A 85 -5.12 -1.65 -17.34
C PRO A 85 -6.02 -0.74 -18.17
N SER A 86 -7.34 -0.74 -17.94
CA SER A 86 -8.29 -0.04 -18.80
C SER A 86 -9.63 0.20 -18.11
N ASP A 87 -10.47 1.05 -18.71
CA ASP A 87 -11.84 1.26 -18.27
C ASP A 87 -12.65 -0.04 -18.38
N ARG A 88 -12.42 -0.81 -19.45
CA ARG A 88 -13.03 -2.14 -19.65
C ARG A 88 -12.67 -3.12 -18.53
N ALA A 89 -11.50 -2.97 -17.90
CA ALA A 89 -11.14 -3.82 -16.77
C ALA A 89 -12.04 -3.56 -15.56
N LEU A 90 -12.49 -2.32 -15.35
CA LEU A 90 -13.41 -2.00 -14.25
C LEU A 90 -14.77 -2.70 -14.42
N ASP A 91 -15.27 -2.83 -15.66
CA ASP A 91 -16.49 -3.61 -15.94
C ASP A 91 -16.33 -5.09 -15.55
N TYR A 92 -15.19 -5.70 -15.89
CA TYR A 92 -14.86 -7.06 -15.44
C TYR A 92 -14.82 -7.16 -13.90
N TRP A 93 -14.26 -6.14 -13.23
CA TRP A 93 -14.17 -6.12 -11.77
C TRP A 93 -15.53 -5.96 -11.10
N VAL A 94 -16.45 -5.20 -11.68
CA VAL A 94 -17.85 -5.13 -11.20
C VAL A 94 -18.46 -6.53 -11.17
N GLU A 95 -18.44 -7.26 -12.30
CA GLU A 95 -18.99 -8.61 -12.38
C GLU A 95 -18.30 -9.59 -11.42
N ARG A 96 -16.97 -9.47 -11.30
CA ARG A 96 -16.19 -10.35 -10.43
C ARG A 96 -16.49 -10.09 -8.95
N LEU A 97 -16.49 -8.84 -8.51
CA LEU A 97 -16.78 -8.49 -7.12
C LEU A 97 -18.21 -8.90 -6.75
N ASP A 98 -19.17 -8.71 -7.65
CA ASP A 98 -20.57 -9.15 -7.46
C ASP A 98 -20.66 -10.68 -7.31
N LYS A 99 -19.94 -11.43 -8.16
CA LYS A 99 -19.88 -12.90 -8.09
C LYS A 99 -19.35 -13.41 -6.75
N PHE A 100 -18.41 -12.69 -6.13
CA PHE A 100 -17.84 -13.04 -4.82
C PHE A 100 -18.54 -12.33 -3.65
N HIS A 101 -19.64 -11.62 -3.91
CA HIS A 101 -20.40 -10.87 -2.90
C HIS A 101 -19.56 -9.86 -2.12
N VAL A 102 -18.62 -9.21 -2.81
CA VAL A 102 -17.78 -8.15 -2.25
C VAL A 102 -18.55 -6.83 -2.32
N GLU A 103 -18.62 -6.11 -1.19
CA GLU A 103 -19.26 -4.78 -1.14
C GLU A 103 -18.50 -3.79 -2.02
N ARG A 104 -19.20 -3.18 -2.97
CA ARG A 104 -18.65 -2.18 -3.89
C ARG A 104 -19.62 -1.02 -4.13
N GLU A 105 -19.08 0.09 -4.63
CA GLU A 105 -19.85 1.19 -5.17
C GLU A 105 -20.04 1.03 -6.69
N GLU A 106 -20.68 2.02 -7.31
CA GLU A 106 -20.71 2.18 -8.76
C GLU A 106 -19.39 2.76 -9.29
N ILE A 107 -19.11 2.57 -10.58
CA ILE A 107 -17.97 3.22 -11.21
C ILE A 107 -18.20 4.73 -11.26
N ILE A 108 -17.25 5.49 -10.72
CA ILE A 108 -17.27 6.95 -10.77
C ILE A 108 -15.93 7.51 -11.24
N GLU A 109 -15.94 8.76 -11.71
CA GLU A 109 -14.72 9.47 -12.10
C GLU A 109 -14.10 10.18 -10.88
N ARG A 110 -12.80 9.96 -10.65
CA ARG A 110 -11.99 10.66 -9.64
C ARG A 110 -10.71 11.14 -10.32
N ALA A 111 -10.40 12.43 -10.20
CA ALA A 111 -9.22 13.04 -10.82
C ALA A 111 -9.04 12.69 -12.33
N GLY A 112 -10.13 12.69 -13.09
CA GLY A 112 -10.13 12.40 -14.53
C GLY A 112 -9.97 10.91 -14.89
N ARG A 113 -10.08 9.99 -13.94
CA ARG A 113 -9.99 8.53 -14.18
C ARG A 113 -11.22 7.81 -13.66
N LYS A 114 -11.68 6.79 -14.37
CA LYS A 114 -12.70 5.89 -13.83
C LYS A 114 -12.13 5.08 -12.68
N THR A 115 -12.94 4.93 -11.64
CA THR A 115 -12.58 4.22 -10.43
C THR A 115 -13.73 3.38 -9.91
N LEU A 116 -13.40 2.26 -9.27
CA LEU A 116 -14.36 1.38 -8.62
C LEU A 116 -13.94 1.18 -7.16
N TRP A 117 -14.71 1.71 -6.22
CA TRP A 117 -14.44 1.53 -4.80
C TRP A 117 -15.07 0.22 -4.30
N PHE A 118 -14.41 -0.48 -3.39
CA PHE A 118 -14.92 -1.67 -2.72
C PHE A 118 -14.25 -1.89 -1.35
N ARG A 119 -14.80 -2.81 -0.56
CA ARG A 119 -14.23 -3.23 0.74
C ARG A 119 -13.84 -4.70 0.76
N ASP A 120 -12.70 -5.00 1.38
CA ASP A 120 -12.42 -6.39 1.75
C ASP A 120 -13.31 -6.86 2.92
N TYR A 121 -13.18 -8.14 3.28
CA TYR A 121 -13.99 -8.77 4.33
C TYR A 121 -13.74 -8.21 5.74
N GLU A 122 -12.65 -7.47 5.98
CA GLU A 122 -12.37 -6.79 7.26
C GLU A 122 -12.72 -5.30 7.24
N GLY A 123 -13.09 -4.77 6.07
CA GLY A 123 -13.48 -3.39 5.85
C GLY A 123 -12.36 -2.51 5.30
N GLN A 124 -11.25 -3.09 4.83
CA GLN A 124 -10.20 -2.35 4.12
C GLN A 124 -10.79 -1.65 2.91
N ARG A 125 -10.52 -0.35 2.79
CA ARG A 125 -11.08 0.51 1.75
C ARG A 125 -10.15 0.52 0.54
N ILE A 126 -10.60 -0.04 -0.56
CA ILE A 126 -9.80 -0.21 -1.78
C ILE A 126 -10.48 0.49 -2.95
N ILE A 127 -9.69 1.09 -3.83
CA ILE A 127 -10.16 1.70 -5.07
C ILE A 127 -9.43 1.07 -6.25
N LEU A 128 -10.15 0.45 -7.19
CA LEU A 128 -9.55 0.17 -8.48
C LEU A 128 -9.52 1.45 -9.31
N VAL A 129 -8.39 1.75 -9.94
CA VAL A 129 -8.22 2.91 -10.83
C VAL A 129 -7.82 2.45 -12.22
N SER A 130 -8.51 2.98 -13.23
CA SER A 130 -8.18 2.75 -14.63
C SER A 130 -6.88 3.47 -15.00
N ASP A 131 -5.97 2.73 -15.61
CA ASP A 131 -4.72 3.22 -16.19
C ASP A 131 -4.81 3.46 -17.70
N GLU A 132 -6.01 3.44 -18.29
CA GLU A 132 -6.21 3.53 -19.75
C GLU A 132 -5.42 4.68 -20.40
N ASP A 133 -5.44 5.85 -19.74
CA ASP A 133 -4.76 7.07 -20.16
C ASP A 133 -3.61 7.46 -19.21
N ASN A 134 -3.03 6.51 -18.48
CA ASN A 134 -1.96 6.84 -17.54
C ASN A 134 -0.65 7.24 -18.25
N GLU A 135 -0.28 8.50 -18.11
CA GLU A 135 1.03 9.03 -18.42
C GLU A 135 1.83 9.22 -17.11
N GLY A 136 2.97 8.54 -16.96
CA GLY A 136 3.82 8.62 -15.77
C GLY A 136 4.41 7.27 -15.38
N VAL A 137 4.50 6.99 -14.07
CA VAL A 137 5.09 5.75 -13.54
C VAL A 137 4.47 4.52 -14.20
N ALA A 138 5.31 3.71 -14.82
CA ALA A 138 4.90 2.49 -15.52
C ALA A 138 4.17 1.51 -14.59
N ALA A 139 3.25 0.73 -15.16
CA ALA A 139 2.58 -0.33 -14.43
C ALA A 139 3.51 -1.54 -14.23
N GLY A 140 3.29 -2.33 -13.18
CA GLY A 140 3.97 -3.60 -12.96
C GLY A 140 3.48 -4.72 -13.88
N VAL A 141 4.08 -5.90 -13.74
CA VAL A 141 3.74 -7.08 -14.56
C VAL A 141 2.81 -8.00 -13.77
N PRO A 142 1.53 -8.13 -14.14
CA PRO A 142 0.59 -8.92 -13.35
C PRO A 142 0.94 -10.41 -13.35
N TRP A 143 0.54 -11.11 -12.28
CA TRP A 143 0.79 -12.53 -12.13
C TRP A 143 -0.01 -13.38 -13.11
N ARG A 144 0.67 -13.99 -14.08
CA ARG A 144 0.02 -14.72 -15.18
C ARG A 144 -0.56 -16.08 -14.78
N LYS A 145 -0.09 -16.69 -13.69
CA LYS A 145 -0.64 -17.97 -13.19
C LYS A 145 -1.83 -17.75 -12.23
N GLY A 146 -2.25 -16.50 -12.03
CA GLY A 146 -3.40 -16.16 -11.19
C GLY A 146 -4.75 -16.42 -11.86
N PRO A 147 -5.86 -16.30 -11.11
CA PRO A 147 -7.22 -16.56 -11.60
C PRO A 147 -7.82 -15.41 -12.44
N ILE A 148 -7.04 -14.36 -12.74
CA ILE A 148 -7.48 -13.17 -13.47
C ILE A 148 -6.81 -13.15 -14.84
N PRO A 149 -7.57 -12.99 -15.94
CA PRO A 149 -6.97 -12.73 -17.25
C PRO A 149 -6.06 -11.50 -17.21
N ALA A 150 -4.89 -11.58 -17.84
CA ALA A 150 -3.86 -10.54 -17.75
C ALA A 150 -4.34 -9.13 -18.19
N GLU A 151 -5.32 -9.06 -19.10
CA GLU A 151 -5.92 -7.81 -19.57
C GLU A 151 -6.81 -7.10 -18.53
N TYR A 152 -7.15 -7.76 -17.42
CA TYR A 152 -7.95 -7.21 -16.33
C TYR A 152 -7.23 -7.25 -14.97
N ALA A 153 -6.06 -7.85 -14.91
CA ALA A 153 -5.33 -8.07 -13.67
C ALA A 153 -4.81 -6.76 -13.06
N ILE A 154 -4.72 -6.73 -11.73
CA ILE A 154 -4.13 -5.60 -11.00
C ILE A 154 -2.63 -5.52 -11.35
N THR A 155 -2.18 -4.32 -11.71
CA THR A 155 -0.81 -4.06 -12.18
C THR A 155 0.06 -3.31 -11.17
N GLY A 156 -0.51 -2.81 -10.07
CA GLY A 156 0.25 -2.19 -8.99
C GLY A 156 -0.60 -1.29 -8.10
N LEU A 157 0.06 -0.53 -7.23
CA LEU A 157 -0.56 0.50 -6.40
C LEU A 157 -0.84 1.75 -7.24
N GLY A 158 -2.03 2.30 -7.04
CA GLY A 158 -2.44 3.60 -7.58
C GLY A 158 -2.33 4.71 -6.53
N PRO A 159 -3.14 5.77 -6.67
CA PRO A 159 -3.12 6.88 -5.73
C PRO A 159 -3.45 6.44 -4.31
N VAL A 160 -2.75 6.98 -3.32
CA VAL A 160 -3.05 6.76 -1.90
C VAL A 160 -3.87 7.92 -1.37
N GLN A 161 -5.03 7.65 -0.77
CA GLN A 161 -5.88 8.69 -0.19
C GLN A 161 -5.58 8.87 1.30
N LEU A 162 -5.30 10.10 1.68
CA LEU A 162 -5.14 10.56 3.05
C LEU A 162 -6.37 11.37 3.44
N THR A 163 -6.99 11.04 4.57
CA THR A 163 -8.07 11.86 5.14
C THR A 163 -7.56 12.53 6.40
N VAL A 164 -7.51 13.87 6.40
CA VAL A 164 -6.85 14.66 7.44
C VAL A 164 -7.75 15.79 7.94
N PRO A 165 -7.60 16.23 9.20
CA PRO A 165 -8.35 17.39 9.69
C PRO A 165 -7.82 18.73 9.14
N ARG A 166 -6.58 18.77 8.65
CA ARG A 166 -5.89 19.97 8.17
C ARG A 166 -5.00 19.66 6.97
N ALA A 167 -5.53 19.82 5.75
CA ALA A 167 -4.82 19.51 4.53
C ALA A 167 -3.58 20.38 4.34
N ASP A 168 -3.63 21.66 4.74
CA ASP A 168 -2.50 22.59 4.63
C ASP A 168 -1.20 22.06 5.28
N ARG A 169 -1.33 21.30 6.37
CA ARG A 169 -0.17 20.71 7.07
C ARG A 169 0.45 19.56 6.31
N THR A 170 -0.36 18.63 5.82
CA THR A 170 0.14 17.48 5.05
C THR A 170 0.64 17.92 3.68
N VAL A 171 -0.03 18.88 3.03
CA VAL A 171 0.42 19.47 1.75
C VAL A 171 1.79 20.10 1.91
N SER A 172 2.04 20.92 2.95
CA SER A 172 3.37 21.52 3.18
C SER A 172 4.47 20.47 3.38
N VAL A 173 4.18 19.34 4.07
CA VAL A 173 5.16 18.23 4.14
C VAL A 173 5.41 17.61 2.78
N LEU A 174 4.35 17.29 2.03
CA LEU A 174 4.47 16.68 0.71
C LEU A 174 5.23 17.60 -0.25
N THR A 175 4.96 18.91 -0.26
CA THR A 175 5.61 19.86 -1.18
C THR A 175 6.98 20.32 -0.70
N ASP A 176 7.04 20.91 0.50
CA ASP A 176 8.20 21.69 0.95
C ASP A 176 9.33 20.79 1.45
N LEU A 177 8.97 19.64 2.04
CA LEU A 177 9.94 18.63 2.47
C LEU A 177 10.14 17.56 1.40
N MET A 178 9.06 16.96 0.90
CA MET A 178 9.14 15.76 0.05
C MET A 178 9.19 16.05 -1.46
N GLY A 179 9.08 17.31 -1.89
CA GLY A 179 9.22 17.72 -3.29
C GLY A 179 8.06 17.34 -4.20
N PHE A 180 6.90 16.94 -3.65
CA PHE A 180 5.69 16.72 -4.44
C PHE A 180 5.22 18.04 -5.07
N ARG A 181 4.47 17.91 -6.15
CA ARG A 181 3.82 19.02 -6.86
C ARG A 181 2.31 18.85 -6.79
N GLN A 182 1.59 19.94 -6.60
CA GLN A 182 0.13 19.91 -6.72
C GLN A 182 -0.25 19.81 -8.20
N LYS A 183 -0.88 18.70 -8.57
CA LYS A 183 -1.33 18.39 -9.93
C LYS A 183 -2.70 19.00 -10.24
N GLY A 184 -3.59 18.97 -9.25
CA GLY A 184 -4.97 19.42 -9.42
C GLY A 184 -5.83 19.16 -8.19
N GLN A 185 -7.14 19.15 -8.37
CA GLN A 185 -8.12 18.83 -7.34
C GLN A 185 -9.41 18.29 -7.97
N TYR A 186 -10.23 17.60 -7.19
CA TYR A 186 -11.57 17.17 -7.60
C TYR A 186 -12.56 17.26 -6.44
N PRO A 187 -13.88 17.41 -6.69
CA PRO A 187 -14.86 17.60 -5.63
C PRO A 187 -14.90 16.43 -4.63
N SER A 188 -15.06 16.74 -3.35
CA SER A 188 -15.38 15.73 -2.34
C SER A 188 -16.75 15.10 -2.62
N SER A 189 -16.89 13.81 -2.33
CA SER A 189 -18.18 13.11 -2.36
C SER A 189 -19.09 13.53 -1.20
N VAL A 190 -18.56 14.22 -0.19
CA VAL A 190 -19.31 14.68 0.98
C VAL A 190 -19.66 16.16 0.84
N ALA A 191 -20.96 16.45 0.81
CA ALA A 191 -21.47 17.80 0.64
C ALA A 191 -20.92 18.78 1.70
N GLY A 192 -20.40 19.93 1.24
CA GLY A 192 -19.86 20.98 2.10
C GLY A 192 -18.41 20.79 2.54
N GLN A 193 -17.75 19.71 2.13
CA GLN A 193 -16.32 19.51 2.36
C GLN A 193 -15.48 20.15 1.23
N PRO A 194 -14.22 20.54 1.50
CA PRO A 194 -13.32 21.06 0.47
C PRO A 194 -13.06 20.03 -0.66
N ASP A 195 -12.59 20.52 -1.80
CA ASP A 195 -12.09 19.66 -2.87
C ASP A 195 -10.90 18.82 -2.37
N ILE A 196 -10.81 17.59 -2.88
CA ILE A 196 -9.69 16.68 -2.63
C ILE A 196 -8.51 17.14 -3.48
N LEU A 197 -7.37 17.38 -2.84
CA LEU A 197 -6.15 17.85 -3.50
C LEU A 197 -5.37 16.66 -4.06
N VAL A 198 -4.87 16.78 -5.29
CA VAL A 198 -4.05 15.76 -5.96
C VAL A 198 -2.61 16.26 -6.00
N LEU A 199 -1.72 15.51 -5.36
CA LEU A 199 -0.28 15.77 -5.36
C LEU A 199 0.43 14.61 -6.05
N GLU A 200 1.49 14.90 -6.80
CA GLU A 200 2.28 13.89 -7.51
C GLU A 200 3.79 14.11 -7.30
N THR A 201 4.57 13.07 -7.50
CA THR A 201 6.04 13.09 -7.44
C THR A 201 6.64 12.34 -8.63
N GLY A 202 7.95 12.47 -8.86
CA GLY A 202 8.66 11.78 -9.93
C GLY A 202 8.04 12.02 -11.30
N GLU A 203 7.88 10.95 -12.08
CA GLU A 203 7.26 10.98 -13.41
C GLU A 203 5.73 11.22 -13.38
N GLY A 204 5.12 11.28 -12.19
CA GLY A 204 3.68 11.45 -12.02
C GLY A 204 2.88 10.20 -12.39
N GLY A 205 1.60 10.40 -12.69
CA GLY A 205 0.67 9.31 -12.99
C GLY A 205 0.15 8.57 -11.75
N SER A 206 -0.72 7.60 -11.96
CA SER A 206 -1.49 6.92 -10.90
C SER A 206 -0.58 6.26 -9.84
N GLY A 207 0.60 5.76 -10.21
CA GLY A 207 1.57 5.14 -9.28
C GLY A 207 2.39 6.12 -8.41
N ALA A 208 2.21 7.43 -8.58
CA ALA A 208 2.98 8.45 -7.86
C ALA A 208 2.10 9.55 -7.23
N GLU A 209 0.80 9.31 -7.11
CA GLU A 209 -0.17 10.29 -6.62
C GLU A 209 -0.55 10.06 -5.16
N VAL A 210 -0.70 11.16 -4.41
CA VAL A 210 -1.33 11.20 -3.09
C VAL A 210 -2.53 12.14 -3.16
N HIS A 211 -3.69 11.63 -2.76
CA HIS A 211 -4.93 12.40 -2.69
C HIS A 211 -5.18 12.83 -1.25
N VAL A 212 -5.27 14.13 -0.99
CA VAL A 212 -5.48 14.67 0.36
C VAL A 212 -6.89 15.21 0.50
N GLU A 213 -7.71 14.52 1.27
CA GLU A 213 -9.08 14.89 1.61
C GLU A 213 -9.09 15.56 3.00
N GLU A 214 -9.50 16.83 3.06
CA GLU A 214 -9.74 17.48 4.36
C GLU A 214 -11.13 17.13 4.90
N ARG A 215 -11.20 16.59 6.12
CA ARG A 215 -12.44 16.24 6.81
C ARG A 215 -12.41 16.69 8.27
N HIS A 216 -13.08 17.80 8.54
CA HIS A 216 -13.21 18.40 9.87
C HIS A 216 -14.42 17.85 10.66
N ASP A 217 -15.31 17.12 9.99
CA ASP A 217 -16.52 16.51 10.56
C ASP A 217 -16.28 15.12 11.18
N LEU A 218 -15.12 14.51 10.90
CA LEU A 218 -14.78 13.17 11.38
C LEU A 218 -13.99 13.19 12.70
N PRO A 219 -14.20 12.20 13.58
CA PRO A 219 -13.27 11.95 14.68
C PRO A 219 -11.94 11.41 14.15
N GLN A 220 -10.92 11.38 15.00
CA GLN A 220 -9.66 10.68 14.71
C GLN A 220 -9.90 9.18 14.55
N GLU A 221 -9.30 8.59 13.51
CA GLU A 221 -9.34 7.15 13.28
C GLU A 221 -8.74 6.37 14.45
N ARG A 222 -9.38 5.26 14.82
CA ARG A 222 -8.78 4.25 15.72
C ARG A 222 -8.43 3.03 14.90
N LEU A 223 -7.16 2.96 14.51
CA LEU A 223 -6.61 1.91 13.67
C LEU A 223 -6.81 0.52 14.31
N GLY A 224 -7.28 -0.43 13.51
CA GLY A 224 -7.44 -1.84 13.83
C GLY A 224 -7.35 -2.68 12.55
N ARG A 225 -7.90 -3.89 12.56
CA ARG A 225 -7.98 -4.73 11.35
C ARG A 225 -8.81 -4.03 10.27
N GLY A 226 -8.40 -4.18 9.01
CA GLY A 226 -9.00 -3.49 7.87
C GLY A 226 -8.63 -2.00 7.79
N GLY A 227 -7.60 -1.55 8.52
CA GLY A 227 -7.04 -0.21 8.39
C GLY A 227 -5.59 -0.24 7.91
N VAL A 228 -5.12 0.90 7.42
CA VAL A 228 -3.77 1.08 6.86
C VAL A 228 -2.84 1.67 7.91
N HIS A 229 -1.67 1.05 8.09
CA HIS A 229 -0.66 1.47 9.06
C HIS A 229 0.27 2.55 8.51
N HIS A 230 0.76 2.39 7.28
CA HIS A 230 1.67 3.34 6.64
C HIS A 230 1.65 3.22 5.11
N VAL A 231 2.16 4.27 4.47
CA VAL A 231 2.50 4.31 3.04
C VAL A 231 3.99 4.61 2.91
N ALA A 232 4.66 3.88 2.03
CA ALA A 232 6.07 4.04 1.74
C ALA A 232 6.30 4.69 0.37
N PHE A 233 7.35 5.49 0.25
CA PHE A 233 7.75 6.19 -0.98
C PHE A 233 9.14 5.75 -1.43
N ARG A 234 9.30 5.65 -2.75
CA ARG A 234 10.47 5.05 -3.40
C ARG A 234 11.66 6.01 -3.46
N VAL A 235 12.82 5.51 -3.06
CA VAL A 235 14.14 6.09 -3.35
C VAL A 235 15.01 5.05 -4.05
N GLU A 236 15.99 5.51 -4.83
CA GLU A 236 16.85 4.64 -5.62
C GLU A 236 17.62 3.64 -4.75
N ASP A 237 18.33 4.15 -3.74
CA ASP A 237 19.31 3.36 -3.02
C ASP A 237 19.55 3.88 -1.60
N GLU A 238 20.47 3.20 -0.90
CA GLU A 238 20.87 3.54 0.46
C GLU A 238 21.52 4.93 0.58
N GLN A 239 22.19 5.42 -0.47
CA GLN A 239 22.79 6.75 -0.46
C GLN A 239 21.69 7.82 -0.48
N GLU A 240 20.69 7.66 -1.34
CA GLU A 240 19.53 8.56 -1.36
C GLU A 240 18.72 8.47 -0.06
N LEU A 241 18.51 7.27 0.49
CA LEU A 241 17.86 7.11 1.79
C LEU A 241 18.58 7.88 2.91
N LYS A 242 19.91 7.79 2.98
CA LYS A 242 20.71 8.51 3.99
C LYS A 242 20.59 10.02 3.84
N ALA A 243 20.56 10.54 2.62
CA ALA A 243 20.36 11.96 2.37
C ALA A 243 18.93 12.42 2.75
N TRP A 244 17.91 11.57 2.58
CA TRP A 244 16.57 11.84 3.10
C TRP A 244 16.49 11.85 4.62
N ILE A 245 17.23 10.97 5.31
CA ILE A 245 17.34 11.01 6.78
C ILE A 245 17.84 12.39 7.22
N GLU A 246 18.94 12.87 6.63
CA GLU A 246 19.51 14.19 6.96
C GLU A 246 18.51 15.33 6.69
N GLN A 247 17.77 15.28 5.58
CA GLN A 247 16.79 16.30 5.23
C GLN A 247 15.59 16.31 6.19
N ILE A 248 15.09 15.12 6.59
CA ILE A 248 13.98 14.97 7.53
C ILE A 248 14.39 15.41 8.94
N ASP A 249 15.62 15.07 9.37
CA ASP A 249 16.22 15.56 10.62
C ASP A 249 16.35 17.09 10.64
N ALA A 250 16.87 17.68 9.55
CA ALA A 250 17.02 19.14 9.43
C ALA A 250 15.68 19.89 9.44
N ALA A 251 14.61 19.25 8.98
CA ALA A 251 13.24 19.77 9.05
C ALA A 251 12.59 19.60 10.44
N GLY A 252 13.27 18.94 11.39
CA GLY A 252 12.83 18.81 12.78
C GLY A 252 11.84 17.67 13.04
N PHE A 253 11.69 16.72 12.11
CA PHE A 253 10.82 15.56 12.29
C PHE A 253 11.55 14.44 13.04
N SER A 254 10.94 13.96 14.13
CA SER A 254 11.37 12.71 14.75
C SER A 254 11.15 11.54 13.79
N ASN A 255 12.17 10.71 13.62
CA ASN A 255 12.16 9.59 12.70
C ASN A 255 12.91 8.38 13.28
N SER A 256 12.80 7.22 12.62
CA SER A 256 13.42 5.97 13.06
C SER A 256 14.93 5.90 12.85
N GLY A 257 15.52 6.83 12.09
CA GLY A 257 16.82 6.64 11.45
C GLY A 257 16.79 5.49 10.43
N PHE A 258 17.99 5.03 10.06
CA PHE A 258 18.18 3.94 9.10
C PHE A 258 17.76 2.59 9.67
N VAL A 259 16.86 1.90 8.97
CA VAL A 259 16.36 0.56 9.32
C VAL A 259 16.59 -0.41 8.16
N ASP A 260 17.35 -1.48 8.40
CA ASP A 260 17.56 -2.55 7.42
C ASP A 260 16.44 -3.59 7.55
N ARG A 261 15.55 -3.66 6.54
CA ARG A 261 14.46 -4.64 6.45
C ARG A 261 14.83 -5.84 5.61
N TYR A 262 16.11 -6.04 5.30
CA TYR A 262 16.66 -7.09 4.45
C TYR A 262 16.28 -6.93 2.96
N TYR A 263 14.98 -6.97 2.65
CA TYR A 263 14.42 -6.83 1.30
C TYR A 263 14.51 -5.40 0.74
N PHE A 264 14.52 -4.41 1.64
CA PHE A 264 14.74 -2.99 1.37
C PHE A 264 15.31 -2.32 2.63
N ARG A 265 15.78 -1.08 2.50
CA ARG A 265 16.18 -0.22 3.61
C ARG A 265 15.16 0.88 3.75
N SER A 266 14.90 1.29 4.99
CA SER A 266 13.77 2.17 5.29
C SER A 266 14.09 3.24 6.33
N LEU A 267 13.23 4.25 6.35
CA LEU A 267 13.13 5.30 7.35
C LEU A 267 11.64 5.58 7.58
N TYR A 268 11.21 5.74 8.83
CA TYR A 268 9.84 6.06 9.20
C TYR A 268 9.75 7.41 9.90
N PHE A 269 8.76 8.23 9.55
CA PHE A 269 8.45 9.47 10.26
C PHE A 269 6.94 9.78 10.18
N ARG A 270 6.43 10.56 11.14
CA ARG A 270 5.04 11.00 11.14
C ARG A 270 4.92 12.44 10.67
N GLU A 271 4.04 12.69 9.71
CA GLU A 271 3.68 14.06 9.32
C GLU A 271 2.74 14.70 10.39
N PRO A 272 2.46 16.01 10.35
CA PRO A 272 1.77 16.72 11.44
C PRO A 272 0.34 16.23 11.74
N ASN A 273 -0.38 15.62 10.79
CA ASN A 273 -1.65 14.94 11.05
C ASN A 273 -1.45 13.49 11.55
N GLY A 274 -0.23 13.08 11.90
CA GLY A 274 0.08 11.80 12.52
C GLY A 274 0.12 10.61 11.57
N ILE A 275 -0.03 10.81 10.26
CA ILE A 275 0.10 9.75 9.26
C ILE A 275 1.55 9.27 9.24
N LEU A 276 1.75 7.96 9.27
CA LEU A 276 3.08 7.36 9.21
C LEU A 276 3.50 7.21 7.76
N PHE A 277 4.55 7.94 7.38
CA PHE A 277 5.23 7.78 6.10
C PHE A 277 6.50 6.97 6.28
N GLU A 278 6.82 6.21 5.25
CA GLU A 278 8.08 5.50 5.10
C GLU A 278 8.80 5.96 3.83
N VAL A 279 10.11 6.01 3.89
CA VAL A 279 10.99 6.15 2.72
C VAL A 279 11.72 4.82 2.56
N ALA A 280 11.57 4.16 1.42
CA ALA A 280 12.08 2.81 1.18
C ALA A 280 12.88 2.71 -0.13
N THR A 281 14.00 1.99 -0.09
CA THR A 281 14.86 1.76 -1.25
C THR A 281 14.27 0.73 -2.20
N ASP A 282 14.34 0.96 -3.51
CA ASP A 282 13.82 0.02 -4.52
C ASP A 282 14.46 -1.39 -4.45
N GLY A 283 15.72 -1.48 -4.00
CA GLY A 283 16.46 -2.74 -3.89
C GLY A 283 16.74 -3.18 -2.45
N PRO A 284 17.17 -4.44 -2.26
CA PRO A 284 17.48 -5.44 -3.29
C PRO A 284 16.29 -6.27 -3.81
N GLY A 285 15.12 -6.24 -3.16
CA GLY A 285 13.92 -6.98 -3.58
C GLY A 285 13.76 -8.40 -2.99
N PHE A 286 12.68 -9.09 -3.38
CA PHE A 286 12.25 -10.36 -2.77
C PHE A 286 12.86 -11.63 -3.36
N ASP A 287 13.58 -11.56 -4.48
CA ASP A 287 14.24 -12.70 -5.13
C ASP A 287 15.68 -12.95 -4.61
N THR A 288 15.98 -12.38 -3.44
CA THR A 288 17.28 -12.49 -2.77
C THR A 288 17.43 -13.76 -1.93
N ASP A 289 16.34 -14.26 -1.35
CA ASP A 289 16.30 -15.41 -0.43
C ASP A 289 15.40 -16.57 -0.90
N GLU A 290 14.59 -16.35 -1.94
CA GLU A 290 13.73 -17.36 -2.55
C GLU A 290 13.86 -17.33 -4.08
N HIS A 291 13.75 -18.49 -4.73
CA HIS A 291 13.72 -18.56 -6.19
C HIS A 291 12.44 -17.91 -6.73
N LEU A 292 12.53 -17.18 -7.84
CA LEU A 292 11.42 -16.40 -8.37
C LEU A 292 10.14 -17.22 -8.61
N ASP A 293 10.24 -18.49 -8.98
CA ASP A 293 9.07 -19.36 -9.17
C ASP A 293 8.36 -19.77 -7.88
N HIS A 294 9.03 -19.68 -6.73
CA HIS A 294 8.57 -20.20 -5.44
C HIS A 294 8.35 -19.11 -4.38
N LEU A 295 8.39 -17.83 -4.76
CA LEU A 295 8.14 -16.71 -3.85
C LEU A 295 6.83 -16.90 -3.07
N GLY A 296 6.90 -16.73 -1.76
CA GLY A 296 5.73 -16.76 -0.87
C GLY A 296 5.20 -18.16 -0.53
N GLU A 297 5.75 -19.23 -1.10
CA GLU A 297 5.34 -20.61 -0.78
C GLU A 297 5.83 -21.04 0.62
N SER A 298 7.01 -20.56 1.02
CA SER A 298 7.65 -20.91 2.29
C SER A 298 7.64 -19.75 3.29
N LEU A 299 7.90 -20.03 4.57
CA LEU A 299 8.16 -18.97 5.54
C LEU A 299 9.61 -18.50 5.35
N ALA A 300 9.78 -17.35 4.71
CA ALA A 300 11.08 -16.69 4.55
C ALA A 300 11.45 -15.94 5.82
N LEU A 301 12.68 -16.12 6.32
CA LEU A 301 13.20 -15.38 7.47
C LEU A 301 14.52 -14.71 7.05
N PRO A 302 14.73 -13.43 7.41
CA PRO A 302 16.02 -12.81 7.18
C PRO A 302 17.11 -13.58 7.94
N PRO A 303 18.39 -13.57 7.48
CA PRO A 303 19.45 -14.41 8.02
C PRO A 303 19.65 -14.34 9.54
N PHE A 304 19.36 -13.19 10.15
CA PHE A 304 19.48 -13.00 11.60
C PHE A 304 18.34 -13.65 12.42
N LEU A 305 17.23 -14.03 11.78
CA LEU A 305 16.11 -14.76 12.39
C LEU A 305 16.15 -16.27 12.14
N GLU A 306 16.87 -16.73 11.11
CA GLU A 306 16.99 -18.16 10.78
C GLU A 306 17.40 -19.06 11.96
N PRO A 307 18.35 -18.67 12.85
CA PRO A 307 18.70 -19.47 14.02
C PRO A 307 17.53 -19.71 14.99
N LYS A 308 16.42 -18.97 14.85
CA LYS A 308 15.21 -19.07 15.69
C LYS A 308 14.00 -19.64 14.94
N ARG A 309 14.18 -20.15 13.71
CA ARG A 309 13.09 -20.64 12.84
C ARG A 309 12.07 -21.54 13.57
N GLU A 310 12.53 -22.62 14.19
CA GLU A 310 11.64 -23.56 14.89
C GLU A 310 10.80 -22.87 15.99
N GLN A 311 11.39 -21.91 16.71
CA GLN A 311 10.70 -21.16 17.77
C GLN A 311 9.68 -20.16 17.21
N ILE A 312 9.96 -19.59 16.04
CA ILE A 312 9.06 -18.67 15.33
C ILE A 312 7.88 -19.46 14.77
N GLU A 313 8.16 -20.52 14.01
CA GLU A 313 7.13 -21.38 13.40
C GLU A 313 6.18 -21.98 14.44
N ALA A 314 6.68 -22.39 15.61
CA ALA A 314 5.84 -22.92 16.69
C ALA A 314 4.84 -21.90 17.28
N LYS A 315 5.04 -20.59 17.06
CA LYS A 315 4.15 -19.53 17.56
C LYS A 315 3.17 -19.03 16.50
N LEU A 316 3.43 -19.33 15.23
CA LEU A 316 2.59 -18.92 14.13
C LEU A 316 1.46 -19.93 13.93
N ARG A 317 0.27 -19.44 13.58
CA ARG A 317 -0.80 -20.32 13.12
C ARG A 317 -0.42 -20.85 11.73
N PRO A 318 -0.49 -22.15 11.46
CA PRO A 318 -0.14 -22.66 10.14
C PRO A 318 -0.90 -21.96 9.01
N LEU A 319 -0.16 -21.55 7.99
CA LEU A 319 -0.69 -20.93 6.77
C LEU A 319 -0.08 -21.63 5.56
N ASP A 320 -0.89 -22.49 4.92
CA ASP A 320 -0.52 -23.14 3.66
C ASP A 320 -0.75 -22.17 2.51
N THR A 321 0.32 -21.83 1.82
CA THR A 321 0.33 -20.91 0.68
C THR A 321 0.86 -21.59 -0.58
N THR A 322 0.96 -22.92 -0.56
CA THR A 322 1.33 -23.68 -1.75
C THR A 322 0.22 -23.60 -2.81
N PRO A 323 0.56 -23.51 -4.12
CA PRO A 323 -0.41 -23.28 -5.20
C PRO A 323 -1.47 -24.37 -5.41
#